data_AF-A0A3A4PFH6-F1
#
_entry.id   AF-A0A3A4PFH6-F1
#
_cell.length_a   1.000
_cell.length_b   1.000
_cell.length_c   1.000
_cell.angle_alpha   90.00
_cell.angle_beta   90.00
_cell.angle_gamma   90.00
#
_symmetry.space_group_name_H-M   'P 1'
#
loop_
_entity.id
_entity.type
_entity.pdbx_description
1 polymer ?
#
loop_
_entity_poly.entity_id
_entity_poly.type
_entity_poly.pdbx_seq_one_letter_code
_entity_poly.pdbx_strand_id
1 'polypeptide(L)'
;MADKVGLIRLYSVIDGKLIPIIYRKEDLKSMSRIEMDGYVCGIVVLCEEDMAVDIEGKDLNRIRKNSDGTYSLKYFGTLKPQDLELPDLDQAYYEKNGSVTAENSFLGGGYSLFPRVNGTALDQESEFNLNFSSAGKTYTIPIRQRELTTVQTVSVEPKERDDITFQYIGNDLDGLKQETDDFEQRLYAITEGIDYVESTLGVNLVDEVTIIDYEEIYNAVTCDEGSDIWFYVRTLREEPLDELRTIAAHETLHILGDRIQCTASPGFREYFADLKGFDDFSYERFMLTLTGNALSDETESNNNVFFSFINEKNFLENMKGGHSQKNMEELFASFFHSLIFMDRLQKNLDKPVKISGARRRLSAAERRIVLDEYLRGIRILLESVSQEGESNPIAQRTRLFLRDRMEDALALRNGEENLI
;
A
#
# COMPACT_ATOMS: atom_id res chain seq x y z
N MET A 1 -38.15 -1.40 -9.72
CA MET A 1 -37.05 -0.96 -8.85
C MET A 1 -35.77 -0.84 -9.64
N ALA A 2 -35.52 -1.76 -10.59
CA ALA A 2 -34.62 -1.54 -11.73
C ALA A 2 -34.80 -0.14 -12.37
N ASP A 3 -36.04 0.31 -12.55
CA ASP A 3 -36.34 1.66 -13.11
C ASP A 3 -35.82 2.82 -12.26
N LYS A 4 -35.38 2.61 -11.03
CA LYS A 4 -34.83 3.68 -10.17
C LYS A 4 -33.29 3.74 -10.23
N VAL A 5 -32.67 2.76 -10.87
CA VAL A 5 -31.23 2.76 -11.14
C VAL A 5 -31.02 3.48 -12.46
N GLY A 6 -30.45 4.68 -12.40
CA GLY A 6 -30.21 5.53 -13.57
C GLY A 6 -29.00 5.05 -14.38
N LEU A 7 -27.92 4.69 -13.67
CA LEU A 7 -26.65 4.31 -14.27
C LEU A 7 -25.84 3.40 -13.32
N ILE A 8 -25.25 2.36 -13.88
CA ILE A 8 -24.17 1.59 -13.26
C ILE A 8 -22.94 1.74 -14.15
N ARG A 9 -21.83 2.17 -13.56
CA ARG A 9 -20.53 2.17 -14.22
C ARG A 9 -19.62 1.20 -13.51
N LEU A 10 -19.17 0.20 -14.25
CA LEU A 10 -18.17 -0.75 -13.80
C LEU A 10 -16.82 -0.30 -14.32
N TYR A 11 -15.84 -0.22 -13.42
CA TYR A 11 -14.44 -0.09 -13.78
C TYR A 11 -13.86 -1.49 -13.77
N SER A 12 -13.33 -1.91 -14.90
CA SER A 12 -12.91 -3.29 -15.07
C SER A 12 -11.55 -3.36 -15.71
N VAL A 13 -10.73 -4.27 -15.23
CA VAL A 13 -9.44 -4.53 -15.83
C VAL A 13 -9.62 -5.64 -16.87
N ILE A 14 -9.29 -5.31 -18.11
CA ILE A 14 -9.38 -6.20 -19.27
C ILE A 14 -8.06 -6.06 -20.03
N ASP A 15 -7.35 -7.17 -20.18
CA ASP A 15 -6.05 -7.24 -20.87
C ASP A 15 -5.06 -6.19 -20.34
N GLY A 16 -4.89 -6.14 -19.02
CA GLY A 16 -3.96 -5.22 -18.37
C GLY A 16 -4.43 -3.76 -18.22
N LYS A 17 -5.61 -3.39 -18.74
CA LYS A 17 -6.05 -1.98 -18.84
C LYS A 17 -7.36 -1.71 -18.11
N LEU A 18 -7.46 -0.53 -17.51
CA LEU A 18 -8.68 -0.07 -16.86
C LEU A 18 -9.68 0.43 -17.90
N ILE A 19 -10.77 -0.31 -18.07
CA ILE A 19 -11.85 0.00 -19.00
C ILE A 19 -13.13 0.32 -18.22
N PRO A 20 -13.66 1.55 -18.33
CA PRO A 20 -14.98 1.86 -17.80
C PRO A 20 -16.08 1.36 -18.73
N ILE A 21 -17.01 0.56 -18.22
CA ILE A 21 -18.22 0.09 -18.92
C ILE A 21 -19.45 0.70 -18.25
N ILE A 22 -20.35 1.29 -19.05
CA ILE A 22 -21.51 2.01 -18.55
C ILE A 22 -22.78 1.28 -18.99
N TYR A 23 -23.62 0.96 -18.01
CA TYR A 23 -24.96 0.41 -18.18
C TYR A 23 -25.97 1.47 -17.75
N ARG A 24 -26.80 1.92 -18.69
CA ARG A 24 -27.84 2.91 -18.43
C ARG A 24 -29.14 2.19 -18.06
N LYS A 25 -30.09 2.94 -17.49
CA LYS A 25 -31.41 2.46 -17.10
C LYS A 25 -32.10 1.56 -18.14
N GLU A 26 -31.99 1.88 -19.43
CA GLU A 26 -32.60 1.05 -20.49
C GLU A 26 -31.91 -0.31 -20.68
N ASP A 27 -30.57 -0.36 -20.54
CA ASP A 27 -29.81 -1.61 -20.59
C ASP A 27 -30.23 -2.52 -19.41
N LEU A 28 -30.28 -1.93 -18.22
CA LEU A 28 -30.55 -2.63 -16.96
C LEU A 28 -31.96 -3.23 -16.87
N LYS A 29 -32.95 -2.68 -17.58
CA LYS A 29 -34.32 -3.24 -17.61
C LYS A 29 -34.40 -4.59 -18.31
N SER A 30 -33.51 -4.83 -19.27
CA SER A 30 -33.52 -6.02 -20.12
C SER A 30 -32.53 -7.09 -19.66
N MET A 31 -31.57 -6.71 -18.81
CA MET A 31 -30.50 -7.57 -18.34
C MET A 31 -30.90 -8.31 -17.06
N SER A 32 -30.77 -9.63 -17.08
CA SER A 32 -30.87 -10.46 -15.87
C SER A 32 -29.53 -10.61 -15.15
N ARG A 33 -28.41 -10.25 -15.81
CA ARG A 33 -27.03 -10.42 -15.36
C ARG A 33 -26.11 -9.53 -16.19
N ILE A 34 -25.00 -9.08 -15.60
CA ILE A 34 -23.91 -8.41 -16.31
C ILE A 34 -22.77 -9.41 -16.50
N GLU A 35 -22.27 -9.53 -17.73
CA GLU A 35 -21.13 -10.39 -18.07
C GLU A 35 -19.90 -9.52 -18.33
N MET A 36 -18.77 -9.84 -17.69
CA MET A 36 -17.51 -9.12 -17.82
C MET A 36 -16.42 -10.04 -18.39
N ASP A 37 -15.71 -9.55 -19.40
CA ASP A 37 -14.60 -10.30 -20.02
C ASP A 37 -13.35 -10.40 -19.12
N GLY A 38 -13.19 -9.43 -18.21
CA GLY A 38 -12.16 -9.36 -17.17
C GLY A 38 -12.77 -9.33 -15.77
N TYR A 39 -12.15 -8.56 -14.87
CA TYR A 39 -12.62 -8.44 -13.49
C TYR A 39 -12.98 -7.01 -13.11
N VAL A 40 -13.92 -6.86 -12.19
CA VAL A 40 -14.42 -5.55 -11.73
C VAL A 40 -13.56 -5.06 -10.58
N CYS A 41 -12.87 -3.96 -10.78
CA CYS A 41 -12.01 -3.31 -9.79
C CYS A 41 -12.61 -2.01 -9.23
N GLY A 42 -13.87 -1.71 -9.58
CA GLY A 42 -14.55 -0.53 -9.07
C GLY A 42 -15.95 -0.40 -9.62
N ILE A 43 -16.82 0.25 -8.85
CA ILE A 43 -18.20 0.51 -9.24
C ILE A 43 -18.62 1.91 -8.84
N VAL A 44 -19.39 2.54 -9.72
CA VAL A 44 -20.15 3.76 -9.46
C VAL A 44 -21.60 3.50 -9.83
N VAL A 45 -22.52 3.89 -8.95
CA VAL A 45 -23.94 3.77 -9.20
C VAL A 45 -24.62 5.11 -8.97
N LEU A 46 -25.50 5.49 -9.90
CA LEU A 46 -26.38 6.64 -9.78
C LEU A 46 -27.83 6.15 -9.79
N CYS A 47 -28.55 6.48 -8.73
CA CYS A 47 -29.97 6.21 -8.55
C CYS A 47 -30.79 7.50 -8.67
N GLU A 48 -32.06 7.36 -9.03
CA GLU A 48 -33.04 8.46 -9.07
C GLU A 48 -33.61 8.78 -7.67
N GLU A 49 -33.30 7.95 -6.68
CA GLU A 49 -33.60 8.18 -5.26
C GLU A 49 -32.46 7.66 -4.38
N ASP A 50 -32.42 8.09 -3.12
CA ASP A 50 -31.51 7.49 -2.13
C ASP A 50 -31.93 6.04 -1.85
N MET A 51 -30.98 5.12 -1.95
CA MET A 51 -31.14 3.67 -1.75
C MET A 51 -30.01 3.14 -0.87
N ALA A 52 -30.21 1.98 -0.23
CA ALA A 52 -29.09 1.18 0.27
C ALA A 52 -28.54 0.37 -0.92
N VAL A 53 -27.24 0.48 -1.17
CA VAL A 53 -26.56 -0.23 -2.25
C VAL A 53 -25.37 -0.97 -1.67
N ASP A 54 -25.30 -2.27 -1.90
CA ASP A 54 -24.25 -3.13 -1.36
C ASP A 54 -23.79 -4.17 -2.38
N ILE A 55 -22.55 -4.66 -2.21
CA ILE A 55 -22.01 -5.84 -2.88
C ILE A 55 -21.70 -6.87 -1.81
N GLU A 56 -22.38 -8.02 -1.85
CA GLU A 56 -22.19 -9.11 -0.89
C GLU A 56 -22.20 -8.61 0.58
N GLY A 57 -23.12 -7.69 0.90
CA GLY A 57 -23.26 -7.09 2.24
C GLY A 57 -22.26 -5.98 2.56
N LYS A 58 -21.36 -5.60 1.64
CA LYS A 58 -20.48 -4.42 1.76
C LYS A 58 -21.16 -3.20 1.17
N ASP A 59 -21.56 -2.26 2.02
CA ASP A 59 -22.19 -1.01 1.58
C ASP A 59 -21.26 -0.20 0.66
N LEU A 60 -21.82 0.34 -0.42
CA LEU A 60 -21.15 1.34 -1.25
C LEU A 60 -21.10 2.68 -0.50
N ASN A 61 -19.99 3.40 -0.67
CA ASN A 61 -19.79 4.72 -0.08
C ASN A 61 -20.56 5.77 -0.89
N ARG A 62 -21.25 6.69 -0.20
CA ARG A 62 -21.85 7.85 -0.86
C ARG A 62 -20.77 8.72 -1.50
N ILE A 63 -21.02 9.19 -2.71
CA ILE A 63 -20.09 10.05 -3.44
C ILE A 63 -20.12 11.45 -2.84
N ARG A 64 -18.96 11.96 -2.42
CA ARG A 64 -18.85 13.29 -1.81
C ARG A 64 -18.68 14.35 -2.90
N LYS A 65 -19.43 15.45 -2.80
CA LYS A 65 -19.26 16.67 -3.60
C LYS A 65 -18.29 17.62 -2.89
N ASN A 66 -17.25 18.03 -3.61
CA ASN A 66 -16.27 19.00 -3.14
C ASN A 66 -16.74 20.42 -3.40
N SER A 67 -16.15 21.38 -2.69
CA SER A 67 -16.47 22.81 -2.83
C SER A 67 -16.10 23.38 -4.19
N ASP A 68 -15.15 22.77 -4.89
CA ASP A 68 -14.72 23.14 -6.25
C ASP A 68 -15.63 22.55 -7.35
N GLY A 69 -16.68 21.81 -6.96
CA GLY A 69 -17.64 21.18 -7.87
C GLY A 69 -17.22 19.79 -8.37
N THR A 70 -16.08 19.27 -7.94
CA THR A 70 -15.67 17.89 -8.24
C THR A 70 -16.29 16.87 -7.28
N TYR A 71 -16.13 15.58 -7.57
CA TYR A 71 -16.66 14.48 -6.77
C TYR A 71 -15.55 13.57 -6.28
N SER A 72 -15.46 13.35 -4.97
CA SER A 72 -14.50 12.43 -4.36
C SER A 72 -15.09 11.04 -4.20
N LEU A 73 -14.42 10.05 -4.79
CA LEU A 73 -14.72 8.63 -4.70
C LEU A 73 -13.63 7.99 -3.83
N LYS A 74 -14.05 7.31 -2.77
CA LYS A 74 -13.12 6.71 -1.79
C LYS A 74 -12.20 5.71 -2.50
N TYR A 75 -10.90 5.83 -2.28
CA TYR A 75 -9.81 5.03 -2.88
C TYR A 75 -9.62 5.14 -4.40
N PHE A 76 -10.50 5.83 -5.12
CA PHE A 76 -10.32 6.09 -6.56
C PHE A 76 -9.76 7.48 -6.85
N GLY A 77 -10.14 8.48 -6.04
CA GLY A 77 -9.72 9.86 -6.20
C GLY A 77 -10.88 10.79 -6.58
N THR A 78 -10.56 11.84 -7.35
CA THR A 78 -11.50 12.92 -7.66
C THR A 78 -11.90 12.92 -9.12
N LEU A 79 -13.20 12.99 -9.41
CA LEU A 79 -13.78 13.05 -10.75
C LEU A 79 -14.44 14.40 -11.02
N LYS A 80 -14.39 14.86 -12.28
CA LYS A 80 -15.17 16.02 -12.72
C LYS A 80 -16.62 15.57 -13.01
N PRO A 81 -17.61 16.48 -12.93
CA PRO A 81 -19.00 16.15 -13.23
C PRO A 81 -19.22 15.49 -14.60
N GLN A 82 -18.51 15.98 -15.62
CA GLN A 82 -18.56 15.43 -16.98
C GLN A 82 -18.05 13.98 -17.05
N ASP A 83 -17.12 13.61 -16.18
CA ASP A 83 -16.55 12.27 -16.16
C ASP A 83 -17.54 11.27 -15.55
N LEU A 84 -18.49 11.72 -14.70
CA LEU A 84 -19.53 10.87 -14.11
C LEU A 84 -20.72 10.62 -15.05
N GLU A 85 -20.76 11.24 -16.23
CA GLU A 85 -21.86 11.16 -17.20
C GLU A 85 -23.25 11.31 -16.56
N LEU A 86 -23.39 12.31 -15.68
CA LEU A 86 -24.65 12.61 -15.00
C LEU A 86 -25.78 12.76 -16.05
N PRO A 87 -26.95 12.10 -15.88
CA PRO A 87 -28.04 12.17 -16.84
C PRO A 87 -28.52 13.61 -17.09
N ASP A 88 -28.61 14.02 -18.36
CA ASP A 88 -28.94 15.39 -18.81
C ASP A 88 -30.31 15.94 -18.33
N LEU A 89 -31.19 15.08 -17.81
CA LEU A 89 -32.55 15.46 -17.40
C LEU A 89 -32.72 15.76 -15.90
N ASP A 90 -31.73 15.46 -15.06
CA ASP A 90 -31.88 15.57 -13.59
C ASP A 90 -30.66 16.16 -12.88
N GLN A 91 -29.82 16.97 -13.56
CA GLN A 91 -28.84 17.83 -12.87
C GLN A 91 -29.51 18.59 -11.71
N ALA A 92 -30.75 19.04 -11.89
CA ALA A 92 -31.51 19.70 -10.85
C ALA A 92 -31.84 18.81 -9.63
N TYR A 93 -32.01 17.49 -9.76
CA TYR A 93 -32.19 16.57 -8.63
C TYR A 93 -30.85 16.33 -7.91
N TYR A 94 -29.78 16.06 -8.67
CA TYR A 94 -28.43 15.87 -8.17
C TYR A 94 -27.79 17.16 -7.59
N GLU A 95 -28.32 18.34 -7.93
CA GLU A 95 -27.86 19.65 -7.47
C GLU A 95 -28.80 20.34 -6.46
N LYS A 96 -30.05 19.88 -6.27
CA LYS A 96 -31.11 20.61 -5.52
C LYS A 96 -30.84 20.81 -4.03
N ASN A 97 -29.81 20.18 -3.49
CA ASN A 97 -29.43 20.25 -2.09
C ASN A 97 -28.48 21.43 -1.84
N GLY A 98 -28.92 22.65 -2.18
CA GLY A 98 -28.16 23.90 -2.12
C GLY A 98 -28.29 24.70 -0.81
N SER A 99 -28.34 24.04 0.34
CA SER A 99 -28.25 24.69 1.67
C SER A 99 -27.03 24.17 2.43
N VAL A 100 -26.25 25.00 3.10
CA VAL A 100 -25.00 24.51 3.74
C VAL A 100 -25.34 23.79 5.05
N THR A 101 -25.70 22.52 4.95
CA THR A 101 -25.73 21.53 6.04
C THR A 101 -24.89 20.32 5.63
N ALA A 102 -24.39 19.53 6.58
CA ALA A 102 -23.47 18.41 6.33
C ALA A 102 -24.00 17.37 5.32
N GLU A 103 -25.32 17.22 5.19
CA GLU A 103 -25.99 16.34 4.22
C GLU A 103 -25.85 16.80 2.75
N ASN A 104 -25.56 18.08 2.51
CA ASN A 104 -25.44 18.66 1.16
C ASN A 104 -24.02 18.56 0.58
N SER A 105 -23.14 17.84 1.27
CA SER A 105 -21.79 17.50 0.80
C SER A 105 -21.73 16.20 0.01
N PHE A 106 -22.86 15.54 -0.27
CA PHE A 106 -22.93 14.30 -1.03
C PHE A 106 -23.80 14.43 -2.27
N LEU A 107 -23.47 13.66 -3.32
CA LEU A 107 -24.29 13.49 -4.51
C LEU A 107 -25.53 12.66 -4.14
N GLY A 108 -26.74 13.22 -4.30
CA GLY A 108 -27.99 12.50 -4.05
C GLY A 108 -28.07 11.25 -4.93
N GLY A 109 -28.42 10.09 -4.36
CA GLY A 109 -28.46 8.82 -5.10
C GLY A 109 -27.11 8.35 -5.69
N GLY A 110 -25.97 8.94 -5.32
CA GLY A 110 -24.64 8.60 -5.86
C GLY A 110 -23.82 7.73 -4.91
N TYR A 111 -23.39 6.57 -5.39
CA TYR A 111 -22.67 5.55 -4.60
C TYR A 111 -21.44 5.03 -5.35
N SER A 112 -20.40 4.64 -4.61
CA SER A 112 -19.18 4.08 -5.18
C SER A 112 -18.49 3.08 -4.25
N LEU A 113 -17.84 2.08 -4.84
CA LEU A 113 -16.95 1.18 -4.13
C LEU A 113 -15.73 0.89 -5.00
N PHE A 114 -14.56 1.12 -4.41
CA PHE A 114 -13.27 0.79 -4.99
C PHE A 114 -12.43 0.13 -3.90
N PRO A 115 -11.59 -0.85 -4.26
CA PRO A 115 -10.68 -1.47 -3.33
C PRO A 115 -9.58 -0.47 -2.93
N ARG A 116 -8.92 -0.73 -1.80
CA ARG A 116 -7.78 0.08 -1.34
C ARG A 116 -6.56 -0.06 -2.26
N VAL A 117 -6.34 -1.28 -2.76
CA VAL A 117 -5.29 -1.59 -3.72
C VAL A 117 -5.84 -1.35 -5.12
N ASN A 118 -5.32 -0.36 -5.81
CA ASN A 118 -5.80 0.01 -7.14
C ASN A 118 -5.74 -1.17 -8.11
N GLY A 119 -6.81 -1.37 -8.88
CA GLY A 119 -6.84 -2.42 -9.88
C GLY A 119 -6.94 -3.84 -9.34
N THR A 120 -7.08 -4.10 -8.03
CA THR A 120 -7.52 -5.43 -7.55
C THR A 120 -9.04 -5.58 -7.74
N ALA A 121 -9.60 -6.78 -7.63
CA ALA A 121 -11.05 -6.95 -7.75
C ALA A 121 -11.82 -6.53 -6.49
N LEU A 122 -13.07 -6.14 -6.72
CA LEU A 122 -14.05 -5.90 -5.65
C LEU A 122 -14.44 -7.18 -4.91
N ASP A 123 -14.47 -8.30 -5.64
CA ASP A 123 -14.77 -9.62 -5.13
C ASP A 123 -13.82 -10.65 -5.78
N GLN A 124 -13.52 -11.73 -5.07
CA GLN A 124 -12.60 -12.77 -5.52
C GLN A 124 -13.32 -13.86 -6.33
N GLU A 125 -14.64 -13.98 -6.15
CA GLU A 125 -15.47 -14.99 -6.79
C GLU A 125 -15.78 -14.64 -8.26
N SER A 126 -16.11 -15.67 -9.04
CA SER A 126 -16.51 -15.53 -10.45
C SER A 126 -17.88 -14.85 -10.63
N GLU A 127 -18.68 -14.74 -9.58
CA GLU A 127 -19.95 -14.02 -9.58
C GLU A 127 -20.23 -13.40 -8.21
N PHE A 128 -20.71 -12.16 -8.21
CA PHE A 128 -21.21 -11.48 -7.03
C PHE A 128 -22.47 -10.68 -7.33
N ASN A 129 -23.24 -10.36 -6.29
CA ASN A 129 -24.50 -9.65 -6.40
C ASN A 129 -24.35 -8.18 -6.03
N LEU A 130 -24.80 -7.30 -6.94
CA LEU A 130 -25.05 -5.90 -6.63
C LEU A 130 -26.50 -5.72 -6.21
N ASN A 131 -26.70 -5.34 -4.95
CA ASN A 131 -28.03 -5.22 -4.35
C ASN A 131 -28.45 -3.75 -4.21
N PHE A 132 -29.73 -3.51 -4.45
CA PHE A 132 -30.39 -2.22 -4.31
C PHE A 132 -31.61 -2.40 -3.42
N SER A 133 -31.64 -1.72 -2.27
CA SER A 133 -32.72 -1.84 -1.31
C SER A 133 -33.37 -0.48 -1.03
N SER A 134 -34.69 -0.42 -1.17
CA SER A 134 -35.51 0.76 -0.87
C SER A 134 -36.92 0.34 -0.44
N ALA A 135 -37.43 0.96 0.62
CA ALA A 135 -38.78 0.73 1.16
C ALA A 135 -39.14 -0.77 1.34
N GLY A 136 -38.20 -1.57 1.84
CA GLY A 136 -38.40 -3.00 2.13
C GLY A 136 -38.46 -3.92 0.91
N LYS A 137 -38.14 -3.41 -0.28
CA LYS A 137 -37.94 -4.22 -1.48
C LYS A 137 -36.43 -4.25 -1.78
N THR A 138 -35.97 -5.36 -2.35
CA THR A 138 -34.59 -5.52 -2.87
C THR A 138 -34.62 -5.86 -4.35
N TYR A 139 -33.73 -5.26 -5.12
CA TYR A 139 -33.45 -5.58 -6.52
C TYR A 139 -31.98 -5.96 -6.62
N THR A 140 -31.69 -7.05 -7.31
CA THR A 140 -30.35 -7.63 -7.38
C THR A 140 -29.95 -7.79 -8.83
N ILE A 141 -28.73 -7.37 -9.15
CA ILE A 141 -28.08 -7.62 -10.44
C ILE A 141 -26.84 -8.49 -10.17
N PRO A 142 -26.83 -9.75 -10.63
CA PRO A 142 -25.63 -10.56 -10.61
C PRO A 142 -24.61 -10.03 -11.63
N ILE A 143 -23.34 -10.00 -11.24
CA ILE A 143 -22.21 -9.61 -12.07
C ILE A 143 -21.27 -10.81 -12.16
N ARG A 144 -21.06 -11.34 -13.37
CA ARG A 144 -20.03 -12.35 -13.64
C ARG A 144 -18.74 -11.68 -14.03
N GLN A 145 -17.64 -12.18 -13.49
CA GLN A 145 -16.30 -11.73 -13.80
C GLN A 145 -15.30 -12.88 -13.84
N ARG A 146 -14.05 -12.57 -14.17
CA ARG A 146 -12.90 -13.46 -13.94
C ARG A 146 -12.64 -13.58 -12.45
N GLU A 147 -12.49 -14.81 -11.98
CA GLU A 147 -12.17 -15.13 -10.59
C GLU A 147 -10.68 -15.01 -10.31
N LEU A 148 -10.36 -14.85 -9.03
CA LEU A 148 -9.01 -14.99 -8.52
C LEU A 148 -8.57 -16.45 -8.66
N THR A 149 -7.41 -16.68 -9.25
CA THR A 149 -6.89 -18.03 -9.50
C THR A 149 -5.62 -18.26 -8.69
N THR A 150 -5.53 -19.37 -7.96
CA THR A 150 -4.27 -19.80 -7.35
C THR A 150 -3.27 -20.20 -8.44
N VAL A 151 -2.12 -19.54 -8.46
CA VAL A 151 -1.03 -19.84 -9.40
C VAL A 151 -0.27 -21.07 -8.93
N GLN A 152 0.26 -21.00 -7.70
CA GLN A 152 0.99 -22.06 -7.03
C GLN A 152 1.30 -21.70 -5.58
N THR A 153 1.81 -22.66 -4.83
CA THR A 153 2.31 -22.47 -3.47
C THR A 153 3.82 -22.71 -3.48
N VAL A 154 4.60 -21.74 -3.01
CA VAL A 154 6.08 -21.75 -3.07
C VAL A 154 6.65 -21.90 -1.67
N SER A 155 7.68 -22.73 -1.57
CA SER A 155 8.44 -22.97 -0.33
C SER A 155 9.91 -22.69 -0.57
N VAL A 156 10.59 -22.13 0.43
CA VAL A 156 12.04 -21.93 0.46
C VAL A 156 12.64 -22.90 1.47
N GLU A 157 13.78 -23.50 1.13
CA GLU A 157 14.52 -24.38 2.02
C GLU A 157 15.71 -23.62 2.64
N PRO A 158 15.99 -23.79 3.95
CA PRO A 158 15.31 -24.68 4.90
C PRO A 158 13.91 -24.19 5.29
N LYS A 159 12.95 -25.11 5.41
CA LYS A 159 11.55 -24.78 5.75
C LYS A 159 11.40 -24.29 7.19
N GLU A 160 11.49 -22.97 7.39
CA GLU A 160 11.30 -22.30 8.70
C GLU A 160 9.88 -21.69 8.86
N ARG A 161 9.12 -21.57 7.77
CA ARG A 161 7.76 -21.01 7.72
C ARG A 161 6.78 -21.87 6.92
N ASP A 162 5.49 -21.52 6.99
CA ASP A 162 4.45 -22.06 6.12
C ASP A 162 4.64 -21.57 4.68
N ASP A 163 4.13 -22.30 3.69
CA ASP A 163 4.38 -21.96 2.30
C ASP A 163 3.60 -20.70 1.87
N ILE A 164 4.15 -19.92 0.93
CA ILE A 164 3.48 -18.71 0.40
C ILE A 164 2.58 -19.11 -0.77
N THR A 165 1.31 -18.72 -0.70
CA THR A 165 0.36 -18.94 -1.80
C THR A 165 0.37 -17.77 -2.76
N PHE A 166 0.71 -18.03 -4.02
CA PHE A 166 0.61 -17.05 -5.09
C PHE A 166 -0.76 -17.14 -5.75
N GLN A 167 -1.43 -16.00 -5.84
CA GLN A 167 -2.70 -15.83 -6.53
C GLN A 167 -2.51 -14.89 -7.72
N TYR A 168 -3.39 -15.00 -8.69
CA TYR A 168 -3.39 -14.17 -9.88
C TYR A 168 -4.81 -13.68 -10.15
N ILE A 169 -4.92 -12.38 -10.41
CA ILE A 169 -6.14 -11.77 -10.89
C ILE A 169 -5.89 -11.07 -12.22
N GLY A 170 -6.56 -11.55 -13.27
CA GLY A 170 -6.29 -11.10 -14.62
C GLY A 170 -6.97 -11.92 -15.69
N ASN A 171 -6.62 -11.60 -16.94
CA ASN A 171 -7.27 -12.19 -18.11
C ASN A 171 -6.51 -13.42 -18.64
N ASP A 172 -5.17 -13.42 -18.59
CA ASP A 172 -4.36 -14.44 -19.23
C ASP A 172 -3.12 -14.88 -18.41
N LEU A 173 -3.33 -15.78 -17.44
CA LEU A 173 -2.22 -16.34 -16.64
C LEU A 173 -1.26 -17.18 -17.49
N ASP A 174 -1.78 -17.93 -18.47
CA ASP A 174 -0.95 -18.78 -19.32
C ASP A 174 -0.06 -17.94 -20.24
N GLY A 175 -0.61 -16.86 -20.80
CA GLY A 175 0.16 -15.85 -21.53
C GLY A 175 1.23 -15.22 -20.66
N LEU A 176 0.90 -14.80 -19.43
CA LEU A 176 1.89 -14.25 -18.49
C LEU A 176 3.05 -15.22 -18.24
N LYS A 177 2.77 -16.51 -18.02
CA LYS A 177 3.78 -17.56 -17.81
C LYS A 177 4.66 -17.77 -19.05
N GLN A 178 4.10 -17.63 -20.25
CA GLN A 178 4.84 -17.81 -21.50
C GLN A 178 5.69 -16.58 -21.87
N GLU A 179 5.20 -15.39 -21.57
CA GLU A 179 5.87 -14.11 -21.89
C GLU A 179 6.93 -13.71 -20.86
N THR A 180 6.80 -14.20 -19.63
CA THR A 180 7.73 -13.89 -18.54
C THR A 180 8.82 -14.94 -18.47
N ASP A 181 10.01 -14.59 -18.95
CA ASP A 181 11.21 -15.40 -18.74
C ASP A 181 11.41 -15.66 -17.24
N ASP A 182 11.75 -16.91 -16.91
CA ASP A 182 12.02 -17.36 -15.54
C ASP A 182 10.88 -17.07 -14.54
N PHE A 183 9.62 -17.20 -14.98
CA PHE A 183 8.42 -16.95 -14.16
C PHE A 183 8.51 -17.61 -12.77
N GLU A 184 8.87 -18.89 -12.72
CA GLU A 184 9.00 -19.65 -11.47
C GLU A 184 10.09 -19.08 -10.56
N GLN A 185 11.25 -18.71 -11.12
CA GLN A 185 12.34 -18.11 -10.36
C GLN A 185 11.99 -16.72 -9.85
N ARG A 186 11.11 -15.99 -10.53
CA ARG A 186 10.58 -14.70 -10.05
C ARG A 186 9.68 -14.88 -8.83
N LEU A 187 8.79 -15.87 -8.85
CA LEU A 187 7.98 -16.20 -7.67
C LEU A 187 8.86 -16.64 -6.50
N TYR A 188 9.86 -17.48 -6.79
CA TYR A 188 10.85 -17.89 -5.79
C TYR A 188 11.65 -16.71 -5.22
N ALA A 189 12.09 -15.76 -6.07
CA ALA A 189 12.79 -14.55 -5.63
C ALA A 189 11.92 -13.70 -4.69
N ILE A 190 10.61 -13.57 -4.97
CA ILE A 190 9.68 -12.89 -4.06
C ILE A 190 9.60 -13.64 -2.72
N THR A 191 9.44 -14.96 -2.74
CA THR A 191 9.40 -15.79 -1.53
C THR A 191 10.68 -15.70 -0.72
N GLU A 192 11.86 -15.71 -1.36
CA GLU A 192 13.16 -15.53 -0.69
C GLU A 192 13.26 -14.17 0.02
N GLY A 193 12.74 -13.10 -0.58
CA GLY A 193 12.72 -11.77 0.04
C GLY A 193 11.87 -11.73 1.32
N ILE A 194 10.70 -12.34 1.27
CA ILE A 194 9.78 -12.46 2.42
C ILE A 194 10.41 -13.33 3.51
N ASP A 195 10.88 -14.53 3.14
CA ASP A 195 11.50 -15.49 4.05
C ASP A 195 12.73 -14.91 4.75
N TYR A 196 13.54 -14.11 4.04
CA TYR A 196 14.71 -13.47 4.64
C TYR A 196 14.35 -12.53 5.80
N VAL A 197 13.27 -11.76 5.69
CA VAL A 197 12.78 -10.87 6.76
C VAL A 197 12.23 -11.70 7.92
N GLU A 198 11.37 -12.66 7.60
CA GLU A 198 10.65 -13.49 8.57
C GLU A 198 11.59 -14.39 9.39
N SER A 199 12.53 -15.07 8.75
CA SER A 199 13.56 -15.89 9.41
C SER A 199 14.49 -15.04 10.28
N THR A 200 14.91 -13.86 9.81
CA THR A 200 15.76 -12.94 10.58
C THR A 200 15.08 -12.49 11.87
N LEU A 201 13.77 -12.24 11.82
CA LEU A 201 12.97 -11.79 12.96
C LEU A 201 12.39 -12.96 13.78
N GLY A 202 12.31 -14.16 13.22
CA GLY A 202 11.66 -15.33 13.81
C GLY A 202 10.14 -15.16 13.94
N VAL A 203 9.48 -14.65 12.90
CA VAL A 203 8.04 -14.36 12.84
C VAL A 203 7.46 -14.75 11.48
N ASN A 204 6.15 -15.01 11.41
CA ASN A 204 5.42 -15.18 10.15
C ASN A 204 4.47 -14.00 9.98
N LEU A 205 4.52 -13.34 8.83
CA LEU A 205 3.83 -12.09 8.51
C LEU A 205 2.99 -12.19 7.24
N VAL A 206 3.49 -12.90 6.23
CA VAL A 206 2.90 -12.97 4.89
C VAL A 206 2.39 -14.38 4.60
N ASP A 207 1.13 -14.49 4.21
CA ASP A 207 0.51 -15.77 3.84
C ASP A 207 0.35 -15.86 2.32
N GLU A 208 -0.01 -14.75 1.68
CA GLU A 208 -0.41 -14.71 0.28
C GLU A 208 0.28 -13.59 -0.49
N VAL A 209 0.56 -13.85 -1.77
CA VAL A 209 1.02 -12.85 -2.72
C VAL A 209 0.09 -12.84 -3.92
N THR A 210 -0.57 -11.71 -4.17
CA THR A 210 -1.47 -11.55 -5.30
C THR A 210 -0.78 -10.81 -6.44
N ILE A 211 -0.78 -11.40 -7.63
CA ILE A 211 -0.33 -10.78 -8.87
C ILE A 211 -1.54 -10.11 -9.53
N ILE A 212 -1.49 -8.79 -9.69
CA ILE A 212 -2.55 -7.99 -10.33
C ILE A 212 -2.18 -7.72 -11.78
N ASP A 213 -2.98 -8.23 -12.71
CA ASP A 213 -2.87 -7.99 -14.16
C ASP A 213 -3.37 -6.59 -14.54
N TYR A 214 -2.72 -5.56 -13.99
CA TYR A 214 -2.97 -4.15 -14.29
C TYR A 214 -1.65 -3.47 -14.63
N GLU A 215 -1.45 -3.14 -15.90
CA GLU A 215 -0.14 -2.72 -16.45
C GLU A 215 0.19 -1.24 -16.23
N GLU A 216 -0.80 -0.42 -15.85
CA GLU A 216 -0.59 1.02 -15.67
C GLU A 216 0.26 1.36 -14.43
N ILE A 217 0.36 0.43 -13.48
CA ILE A 217 1.12 0.61 -12.24
C ILE A 217 2.38 -0.26 -12.28
N TYR A 218 3.50 0.37 -11.91
CA TYR A 218 4.79 -0.28 -11.78
C TYR A 218 5.27 -0.21 -10.33
N ASN A 219 4.70 -1.06 -9.49
CA ASN A 219 5.08 -1.17 -8.08
C ASN A 219 4.73 -2.55 -7.47
N ALA A 220 5.04 -2.74 -6.20
CA ALA A 220 4.30 -3.63 -5.31
C ALA A 220 3.72 -2.80 -4.16
N VAL A 221 2.71 -3.32 -3.47
CA VAL A 221 2.12 -2.65 -2.31
C VAL A 221 1.66 -3.65 -1.26
N THR A 222 1.67 -3.21 -0.01
CA THR A 222 0.89 -3.79 1.09
C THR A 222 -0.21 -2.85 1.53
N CYS A 223 -1.18 -3.38 2.26
CA CYS A 223 -2.26 -2.60 2.85
C CYS A 223 -2.37 -2.96 4.33
N ASP A 224 -2.68 -1.94 5.14
CA ASP A 224 -2.88 -2.08 6.58
C ASP A 224 -3.83 -3.23 6.93
N GLU A 225 -3.53 -3.93 8.03
CA GLU A 225 -4.32 -5.02 8.63
C GLU A 225 -4.32 -6.35 7.85
N GLY A 226 -3.62 -6.45 6.71
CA GLY A 226 -3.47 -7.67 5.92
C GLY A 226 -2.24 -8.54 6.27
N SER A 227 -2.15 -9.71 5.64
CA SER A 227 -0.93 -10.54 5.52
C SER A 227 -0.58 -10.80 4.04
N ASP A 228 -1.01 -9.90 3.16
CA ASP A 228 -0.92 -10.08 1.72
C ASP A 228 -0.01 -9.01 1.10
N ILE A 229 0.74 -9.40 0.07
CA ILE A 229 1.49 -8.46 -0.77
C ILE A 229 0.89 -8.50 -2.18
N TRP A 230 0.66 -7.32 -2.78
CA TRP A 230 0.20 -7.21 -4.16
C TRP A 230 1.34 -6.78 -5.07
N PHE A 231 1.67 -7.61 -6.05
CA PHE A 231 2.60 -7.27 -7.12
C PHE A 231 1.81 -6.93 -8.39
N TYR A 232 2.04 -5.76 -8.96
CA TYR A 232 1.52 -5.47 -10.30
C TYR A 232 2.32 -6.26 -11.34
N VAL A 233 1.62 -6.78 -12.34
CA VAL A 233 2.18 -7.69 -13.36
C VAL A 233 3.42 -7.12 -14.05
N ARG A 234 3.44 -5.80 -14.26
CA ARG A 234 4.56 -5.12 -14.89
C ARG A 234 5.83 -5.19 -14.04
N THR A 235 5.71 -5.03 -12.72
CA THR A 235 6.81 -5.18 -11.76
C THR A 235 7.37 -6.59 -11.80
N LEU A 236 6.48 -7.59 -11.74
CA LEU A 236 6.86 -8.99 -11.80
C LEU A 236 7.62 -9.32 -13.11
N ARG A 237 7.18 -8.75 -14.25
CA ARG A 237 7.74 -9.01 -15.58
C ARG A 237 9.07 -8.29 -15.84
N GLU A 238 9.17 -7.01 -15.47
CA GLU A 238 10.29 -6.15 -15.88
C GLU A 238 11.43 -6.07 -14.86
N GLU A 239 11.17 -6.21 -13.55
CA GLU A 239 12.23 -6.08 -12.55
C GLU A 239 13.18 -7.30 -12.52
N PRO A 240 14.48 -7.11 -12.27
CA PRO A 240 15.42 -8.21 -12.02
C PRO A 240 15.07 -9.00 -10.76
N LEU A 241 15.48 -10.27 -10.69
CA LEU A 241 15.24 -11.15 -9.53
C LEU A 241 15.71 -10.55 -8.20
N ASP A 242 16.88 -9.89 -8.18
CA ASP A 242 17.40 -9.26 -6.95
C ASP A 242 16.58 -8.04 -6.50
N GLU A 243 16.00 -7.29 -7.45
CA GLU A 243 15.10 -6.19 -7.11
C GLU A 243 13.76 -6.75 -6.61
N LEU A 244 13.23 -7.83 -7.21
CA LEU A 244 12.01 -8.50 -6.73
C LEU A 244 12.16 -9.00 -5.29
N ARG A 245 13.31 -9.63 -4.95
CA ARG A 245 13.67 -9.99 -3.57
C ARG A 245 13.61 -8.79 -2.63
N THR A 246 14.23 -7.69 -3.05
CA THR A 246 14.35 -6.47 -2.24
C THR A 246 12.99 -5.79 -2.04
N ILE A 247 12.16 -5.72 -3.09
CA ILE A 247 10.79 -5.21 -3.03
C ILE A 247 9.97 -6.07 -2.06
N ALA A 248 10.00 -7.40 -2.20
CA ALA A 248 9.24 -8.29 -1.33
C ALA A 248 9.66 -8.17 0.14
N ALA A 249 10.96 -8.05 0.41
CA ALA A 249 11.48 -7.79 1.75
C ALA A 249 10.98 -6.45 2.31
N HIS A 250 11.01 -5.39 1.50
CA HIS A 250 10.54 -4.06 1.89
C HIS A 250 9.04 -4.04 2.23
N GLU A 251 8.20 -4.62 1.37
CA GLU A 251 6.76 -4.75 1.60
C GLU A 251 6.45 -5.62 2.85
N THR A 252 7.21 -6.69 3.08
CA THR A 252 7.09 -7.49 4.32
C THR A 252 7.33 -6.66 5.58
N LEU A 253 8.24 -5.68 5.52
CA LEU A 253 8.51 -4.78 6.64
C LEU A 253 7.41 -3.75 6.87
N HIS A 254 6.66 -3.36 5.85
CA HIS A 254 5.43 -2.58 6.06
C HIS A 254 4.41 -3.39 6.89
N ILE A 255 4.18 -4.66 6.54
CA ILE A 255 3.30 -5.55 7.32
C ILE A 255 3.79 -5.68 8.77
N LEU A 256 5.10 -5.82 8.99
CA LEU A 256 5.66 -5.83 10.35
C LEU A 256 5.29 -4.55 11.11
N GLY A 257 5.49 -3.39 10.49
CA GLY A 257 5.22 -2.07 11.07
C GLY A 257 3.78 -1.91 11.52
N ASP A 258 2.84 -2.40 10.70
CA ASP A 258 1.41 -2.40 11.01
C ASP A 258 1.09 -3.34 12.18
N ARG A 259 1.65 -4.55 12.18
CA ARG A 259 1.42 -5.57 13.23
C ARG A 259 1.90 -5.14 14.62
N ILE A 260 2.92 -4.29 14.67
CA ILE A 260 3.47 -3.75 15.93
C ILE A 260 3.07 -2.28 16.19
N GLN A 261 2.27 -1.68 15.30
CA GLN A 261 1.73 -0.32 15.36
C GLN A 261 2.77 0.77 15.66
N CYS A 262 4.02 0.56 15.26
CA CYS A 262 5.12 1.47 15.64
C CYS A 262 5.02 2.85 14.97
N THR A 263 4.53 2.92 13.73
CA THR A 263 4.33 4.17 12.99
C THR A 263 3.25 5.05 13.62
N ALA A 264 2.33 4.45 14.40
CA ALA A 264 1.32 5.18 15.16
C ALA A 264 1.86 5.75 16.49
N SER A 265 3.04 5.33 16.95
CA SER A 265 3.56 5.75 18.26
C SER A 265 3.94 7.24 18.27
N PRO A 266 3.63 7.98 19.35
CA PRO A 266 4.03 9.39 19.46
C PRO A 266 5.55 9.57 19.37
N GLY A 267 6.33 8.67 19.96
CA GLY A 267 7.79 8.74 19.95
C GLY A 267 8.38 8.58 18.56
N PHE A 268 7.83 7.68 17.73
CA PHE A 268 8.28 7.50 16.36
C PHE A 268 7.87 8.66 15.45
N ARG A 269 6.67 9.24 15.67
CA ARG A 269 6.24 10.47 15.00
C ARG A 269 7.16 11.64 15.29
N GLU A 270 7.53 11.83 16.56
CA GLU A 270 8.48 12.86 16.98
C GLU A 270 9.87 12.62 16.37
N TYR A 271 10.33 11.38 16.33
CA TYR A 271 11.59 11.02 15.68
C TYR A 271 11.61 11.39 14.20
N PHE A 272 10.57 11.04 13.45
CA PHE A 272 10.47 11.40 12.03
C PHE A 272 10.43 12.92 11.83
N ALA A 273 9.69 13.65 12.67
CA ALA A 273 9.65 15.12 12.64
C ALA A 273 11.04 15.73 12.87
N ASP A 274 11.79 15.20 13.83
CA ASP A 274 13.15 15.65 14.13
C ASP A 274 14.12 15.37 12.97
N LEU A 275 14.03 14.18 12.36
CA LEU A 275 14.82 13.86 11.16
C LEU A 275 14.47 14.79 10.00
N LYS A 276 13.20 15.16 9.84
CA LYS A 276 12.76 16.15 8.86
C LYS A 276 13.25 17.57 9.17
N GLY A 277 13.67 17.84 10.40
CA GLY A 277 14.11 19.17 10.84
C GLY A 277 12.94 20.12 11.11
N PHE A 278 11.77 19.58 11.45
CA PHE A 278 10.60 20.39 11.78
C PHE A 278 10.72 20.97 13.19
N ASP A 279 10.70 22.30 13.30
CA ASP A 279 10.75 23.02 14.57
C ASP A 279 9.58 22.64 15.50
N ASP A 280 9.79 22.75 16.81
CA ASP A 280 8.82 22.38 17.86
C ASP A 280 7.42 23.00 17.69
N PHE A 281 7.35 24.19 17.08
CA PHE A 281 6.12 24.95 16.86
C PHE A 281 5.68 25.01 15.40
N SER A 282 6.30 24.22 14.52
CA SER A 282 5.94 24.17 13.10
C SER A 282 4.57 23.54 12.90
N TYR A 283 3.84 24.02 11.89
CA TYR A 283 2.53 23.47 11.53
C TYR A 283 2.66 22.04 10.99
N GLU A 284 3.78 21.76 10.31
CA GLU A 284 4.17 20.46 9.80
C GLU A 284 4.33 19.44 10.93
N ARG A 285 5.09 19.79 11.99
CA ARG A 285 5.21 18.94 13.18
C ARG A 285 3.86 18.73 13.84
N PHE A 286 3.08 19.80 14.02
CA PHE A 286 1.74 19.69 14.61
C PHE A 286 0.84 18.73 13.82
N MET A 287 0.78 18.86 12.50
CA MET A 287 -0.05 18.01 11.65
C MET A 287 0.45 16.57 11.63
N LEU A 288 1.76 16.34 11.58
CA LEU A 288 2.37 15.02 11.64
C LEU A 288 2.08 14.33 12.98
N THR A 289 2.28 15.02 14.11
CA THR A 289 2.01 14.47 15.44
C THR A 289 0.52 14.15 15.62
N LEU A 290 -0.37 15.04 15.17
CA LEU A 290 -1.82 14.90 15.35
C LEU A 290 -2.44 13.86 14.40
N THR A 291 -2.04 13.87 13.13
CA THR A 291 -2.72 13.10 12.05
C THR A 291 -1.90 11.95 11.49
N GLY A 292 -0.60 11.89 11.79
CA GLY A 292 0.35 10.94 11.19
C GLY A 292 0.80 11.32 9.77
N ASN A 293 0.22 12.36 9.15
CA ASN A 293 0.53 12.73 7.77
C ASN A 293 1.50 13.91 7.69
N ALA A 294 2.59 13.75 6.93
CA ALA A 294 3.44 14.86 6.52
C ALA A 294 2.75 15.66 5.39
N LEU A 295 2.79 16.99 5.47
CA LEU A 295 2.09 17.88 4.52
C LEU A 295 2.84 18.05 3.18
N SER A 296 4.12 17.66 3.09
CA SER A 296 4.89 17.76 1.85
C SER A 296 5.99 16.70 1.77
N ASP A 297 6.10 16.09 0.58
CA ASP A 297 7.17 15.14 0.24
C ASP A 297 8.53 15.83 0.00
N GLU A 298 8.54 17.16 -0.20
CA GLU A 298 9.67 17.90 -0.81
C GLU A 298 10.46 18.83 0.13
N THR A 299 10.16 18.87 1.43
CA THR A 299 10.96 19.70 2.34
C THR A 299 12.38 19.12 2.50
N GLU A 300 13.40 19.91 2.14
CA GLU A 300 14.81 19.57 2.35
C GLU A 300 15.06 19.30 3.84
N SER A 301 15.33 18.03 4.18
CA SER A 301 15.61 17.60 5.54
C SER A 301 17.03 18.02 5.99
N ASN A 302 17.15 18.47 7.24
CA ASN A 302 18.45 18.71 7.89
C ASN A 302 19.29 17.42 8.03
N ASN A 303 18.67 16.24 7.99
CA ASN A 303 19.29 14.92 8.06
C ASN A 303 19.20 14.13 6.74
N ASN A 304 19.32 14.82 5.59
CA ASN A 304 19.37 14.18 4.28
C ASN A 304 20.42 13.06 4.18
N VAL A 305 21.51 13.15 4.96
CA VAL A 305 22.53 12.09 5.06
C VAL A 305 21.97 10.77 5.60
N PHE A 306 21.22 10.80 6.71
CA PHE A 306 20.68 9.58 7.33
C PHE A 306 19.62 8.93 6.45
N PHE A 307 18.62 9.70 5.98
CA PHE A 307 17.62 9.21 5.03
C PHE A 307 18.27 8.64 3.77
N SER A 308 19.25 9.33 3.19
CA SER A 308 20.00 8.80 2.05
C SER A 308 20.68 7.48 2.41
N PHE A 309 21.33 7.38 3.57
CA PHE A 309 22.07 6.20 3.98
C PHE A 309 21.21 4.94 4.11
N ILE A 310 20.03 5.08 4.72
CA ILE A 310 19.09 3.96 4.96
C ILE A 310 18.20 3.64 3.76
N ASN A 311 18.40 4.25 2.59
CA ASN A 311 17.72 3.82 1.37
C ASN A 311 18.42 2.60 0.77
N GLU A 312 17.67 1.61 0.31
CA GLU A 312 18.15 0.32 -0.23
C GLU A 312 19.23 0.51 -1.29
N LYS A 313 19.02 1.44 -2.23
CA LYS A 313 20.01 1.80 -3.27
C LYS A 313 21.40 2.17 -2.76
N ASN A 314 21.51 2.54 -1.48
CA ASN A 314 22.75 2.95 -0.85
C ASN A 314 23.37 1.87 0.03
N PHE A 315 22.63 0.89 0.58
CA PHE A 315 23.21 -0.20 1.36
C PHE A 315 23.23 -1.56 0.63
N LEU A 316 22.40 -1.74 -0.40
CA LEU A 316 22.43 -2.86 -1.35
C LEU A 316 23.01 -2.41 -2.70
N GLU A 317 23.79 -3.28 -3.34
CA GLU A 317 24.42 -2.96 -4.63
C GLU A 317 23.40 -3.08 -5.77
N ASN A 318 23.39 -2.10 -6.68
CA ASN A 318 22.54 -2.04 -7.88
C ASN A 318 21.02 -1.98 -7.66
N MET A 319 20.55 -1.77 -6.43
CA MET A 319 19.13 -1.60 -6.14
C MET A 319 18.62 -0.20 -6.47
N LYS A 320 17.34 -0.10 -6.84
CA LYS A 320 16.69 1.18 -7.16
C LYS A 320 15.93 1.77 -5.96
N GLY A 321 15.50 0.91 -5.04
CA GLY A 321 14.61 1.23 -3.92
C GLY A 321 15.09 2.26 -2.89
N GLY A 322 14.13 2.70 -2.08
CA GLY A 322 14.31 3.53 -0.91
C GLY A 322 13.76 4.95 -1.06
N HIS A 323 12.68 5.19 -0.33
CA HIS A 323 12.00 6.47 -0.17
C HIS A 323 11.79 6.81 1.31
N SER A 324 12.77 6.52 2.16
CA SER A 324 12.70 6.67 3.62
C SER A 324 12.26 8.05 4.14
N GLN A 325 12.32 9.08 3.29
CA GLN A 325 11.89 10.44 3.61
C GLN A 325 10.42 10.72 3.30
N LYS A 326 9.72 9.87 2.55
CA LYS A 326 8.38 10.14 2.01
C LYS A 326 7.35 10.20 3.13
N ASN A 327 7.27 9.15 3.95
CA ASN A 327 6.39 9.08 5.11
C ASN A 327 7.00 8.19 6.21
N MET A 328 6.27 7.99 7.30
CA MET A 328 6.75 7.24 8.46
C MET A 328 6.84 5.74 8.18
N GLU A 329 5.92 5.23 7.36
CA GLU A 329 5.86 3.83 6.95
C GLU A 329 7.11 3.47 6.15
N GLU A 330 7.50 4.33 5.20
CA GLU A 330 8.69 4.18 4.37
C GLU A 330 9.97 4.38 5.17
N LEU A 331 9.99 5.32 6.14
CA LEU A 331 11.10 5.40 7.11
C LEU A 331 11.23 4.09 7.88
N PHE A 332 10.12 3.57 8.40
CA PHE A 332 10.11 2.34 9.20
C PHE A 332 10.65 1.17 8.38
N ALA A 333 10.10 0.92 7.19
CA ALA A 333 10.52 -0.16 6.32
C ALA A 333 12.00 -0.03 5.93
N SER A 334 12.41 1.14 5.43
CA SER A 334 13.81 1.39 5.03
C SER A 334 14.79 1.22 6.20
N PHE A 335 14.41 1.72 7.40
CA PHE A 335 15.26 1.63 8.58
C PHE A 335 15.39 0.18 9.05
N PHE A 336 14.28 -0.56 9.20
CA PHE A 336 14.32 -1.98 9.55
C PHE A 336 15.08 -2.82 8.54
N HIS A 337 14.91 -2.52 7.25
CA HIS A 337 15.64 -3.21 6.20
C HIS A 337 17.15 -3.02 6.36
N SER A 338 17.57 -1.79 6.67
CA SER A 338 18.97 -1.50 6.96
C SER A 338 19.50 -2.21 8.22
N LEU A 339 18.64 -2.44 9.24
CA LEU A 339 18.98 -3.19 10.45
C LEU A 339 19.12 -4.69 10.19
N ILE A 340 18.36 -5.25 9.24
CA ILE A 340 18.54 -6.66 8.84
C ILE A 340 19.96 -6.88 8.29
N PHE A 341 20.49 -5.91 7.54
CA PHE A 341 21.86 -5.91 7.01
C PHE A 341 22.90 -5.24 7.93
N MET A 342 22.69 -5.27 9.25
CA MET A 342 23.58 -4.62 10.23
C MET A 342 25.02 -5.14 10.20
N ASP A 343 25.21 -6.40 9.85
CA ASP A 343 26.53 -7.04 9.65
C ASP A 343 27.38 -6.31 8.59
N ARG A 344 26.71 -5.62 7.65
CA ARG A 344 27.35 -4.84 6.59
C ARG A 344 27.49 -3.36 6.94
N LEU A 345 27.03 -2.91 8.11
CA LEU A 345 26.96 -1.48 8.45
C LEU A 345 28.34 -0.80 8.35
N GLN A 346 29.41 -1.38 8.89
CA GLN A 346 30.75 -0.80 8.78
C GLN A 346 31.18 -0.64 7.30
N LYS A 347 31.01 -1.69 6.49
CA LYS A 347 31.31 -1.66 5.05
C LYS A 347 30.47 -0.58 4.34
N ASN A 348 29.21 -0.42 4.75
CA ASN A 348 28.29 0.57 4.20
C ASN A 348 28.64 2.01 4.59
N LEU A 349 29.18 2.24 5.79
CA LEU A 349 29.66 3.55 6.23
C LEU A 349 30.90 4.03 5.44
N ASP A 350 31.73 3.09 4.98
CA ASP A 350 32.97 3.40 4.26
C ASP A 350 32.81 3.53 2.74
N LYS A 351 31.67 3.10 2.19
CA LYS A 351 31.41 3.15 0.74
C LYS A 351 30.75 4.47 0.32
N PRO A 352 30.84 4.85 -0.98
CA PRO A 352 30.19 6.05 -1.47
C PRO A 352 28.65 5.94 -1.51
N VAL A 353 27.97 6.90 -0.88
CA VAL A 353 26.51 7.05 -0.78
C VAL A 353 26.03 8.11 -1.78
N LYS A 354 24.89 7.88 -2.42
CA LYS A 354 24.21 8.86 -3.27
C LYS A 354 23.37 9.79 -2.39
N ILE A 355 23.82 11.03 -2.26
CA ILE A 355 23.18 12.10 -1.46
C ILE A 355 22.92 13.28 -2.39
N SER A 356 21.68 13.77 -2.44
CA SER A 356 21.26 14.86 -3.34
C SER A 356 21.71 14.68 -4.80
N GLY A 357 21.65 13.44 -5.29
CA GLY A 357 22.05 13.09 -6.66
C GLY A 357 23.55 12.85 -6.88
N ALA A 358 24.42 13.25 -5.95
CA ALA A 358 25.88 13.07 -6.05
C ALA A 358 26.35 11.87 -5.22
N ARG A 359 27.26 11.05 -5.79
CA ARG A 359 27.86 9.92 -5.07
C ARG A 359 29.15 10.36 -4.38
N ARG A 360 29.20 10.30 -3.05
CA ARG A 360 30.37 10.68 -2.24
C ARG A 360 30.52 9.82 -1.00
N ARG A 361 31.73 9.78 -0.45
CA ARG A 361 31.96 9.17 0.87
C ARG A 361 31.45 10.09 1.97
N LEU A 362 31.02 9.48 3.07
CA LEU A 362 30.69 10.18 4.30
C LEU A 362 31.99 10.65 4.97
N SER A 363 31.95 11.85 5.55
CA SER A 363 32.97 12.32 6.48
C SER A 363 32.86 11.60 7.83
N ALA A 364 33.91 11.66 8.65
CA ALA A 364 33.87 11.07 10.00
C ALA A 364 32.77 11.69 10.88
N ALA A 365 32.42 12.97 10.69
CA ALA A 365 31.30 13.60 11.37
C ALA A 365 29.95 13.01 10.91
N GLU A 366 29.77 12.82 9.61
CA GLU A 366 28.55 12.23 9.05
C GLU A 366 28.37 10.76 9.43
N ARG A 367 29.45 9.97 9.48
CA ARG A 367 29.39 8.58 9.96
C ARG A 367 28.93 8.52 11.42
N ARG A 368 29.42 9.44 12.27
CA ARG A 368 28.97 9.55 13.66
C ARG A 368 27.48 9.93 13.75
N ILE A 369 27.03 10.89 12.95
CA ILE A 369 25.61 11.26 12.88
C ILE A 369 24.76 10.04 12.49
N VAL A 370 25.15 9.31 11.43
CA VAL A 370 24.43 8.10 11.01
C VAL A 370 24.32 7.10 12.16
N LEU A 371 25.44 6.77 12.81
CA LEU A 371 25.44 5.83 13.94
C LEU A 371 24.62 6.33 15.14
N ASP A 372 24.67 7.62 15.44
CA ASP A 372 23.88 8.23 16.51
C ASP A 372 22.37 8.14 16.22
N GLU A 373 21.96 8.34 14.96
CA GLU A 373 20.57 8.16 14.53
C GLU A 373 20.14 6.68 14.49
N TYR A 374 21.03 5.73 14.17
CA TYR A 374 20.75 4.30 14.36
C TYR A 374 20.43 4.00 15.83
N LEU A 375 21.29 4.43 16.75
CA LEU A 375 21.10 4.22 18.19
C LEU A 375 19.81 4.87 18.70
N ARG A 376 19.54 6.10 18.24
CA ARG A 376 18.32 6.83 18.60
C ARG A 376 17.07 6.13 18.08
N GLY A 377 17.05 5.77 16.79
CA GLY A 377 15.94 5.08 16.15
C GLY A 377 15.62 3.73 16.80
N ILE A 378 16.64 2.90 17.07
CA ILE A 378 16.45 1.60 17.74
C ILE A 378 15.87 1.79 19.15
N ARG A 379 16.33 2.80 19.90
CA ARG A 379 15.80 3.09 21.25
C ARG A 379 14.31 3.47 21.19
N ILE A 380 13.95 4.36 20.28
CA ILE A 380 12.56 4.83 20.11
C ILE A 380 11.66 3.67 19.71
N LEU A 381 12.12 2.78 18.83
CA LEU A 381 11.39 1.57 18.47
C LEU A 381 11.25 0.61 19.66
N LEU A 382 12.32 0.38 20.44
CA LEU A 382 12.24 -0.45 21.65
C LEU A 382 11.20 0.08 22.65
N GLU A 383 11.13 1.39 22.83
CA GLU A 383 10.14 2.04 23.69
C GLU A 383 8.73 1.92 23.10
N SER A 384 8.56 2.11 21.79
CA SER A 384 7.29 2.04 21.08
C SER A 384 6.68 0.63 21.12
N VAL A 385 7.47 -0.40 20.79
CA VAL A 385 7.02 -1.80 20.84
C VAL A 385 6.70 -2.25 22.28
N SER A 386 7.28 -1.59 23.29
CA SER A 386 7.08 -1.95 24.71
C SER A 386 5.72 -1.51 25.27
N GLN A 387 5.01 -0.56 24.65
CA GLN A 387 3.77 0.00 25.21
C GLN A 387 2.52 -0.88 24.98
N GLU A 388 2.51 -1.72 23.94
CA GLU A 388 1.33 -2.51 23.55
C GLU A 388 1.54 -4.04 23.61
N GLY A 389 2.78 -4.50 23.79
CA GLY A 389 3.20 -5.82 23.29
C GLY A 389 3.64 -6.89 24.28
N GLU A 390 3.31 -6.84 25.58
CA GLU A 390 3.75 -7.95 26.48
C GLU A 390 3.11 -9.30 26.14
N SER A 391 1.95 -9.32 25.46
CA SER A 391 1.27 -10.55 25.02
C SER A 391 1.40 -10.85 23.53
N ASN A 392 1.94 -9.94 22.71
CA ASN A 392 2.08 -10.13 21.25
C ASN A 392 3.43 -10.81 20.92
N PRO A 393 3.44 -12.06 20.42
CA PRO A 393 4.69 -12.77 20.10
C PRO A 393 5.56 -12.07 19.05
N ILE A 394 4.95 -11.41 18.07
CA ILE A 394 5.68 -10.64 17.02
C ILE A 394 6.41 -9.48 17.69
N ALA A 395 5.71 -8.71 18.54
CA ALA A 395 6.31 -7.60 19.27
C ALA A 395 7.49 -8.06 20.16
N GLN A 396 7.37 -9.21 20.83
CA GLN A 396 8.46 -9.76 21.63
C GLN A 396 9.68 -10.13 20.79
N ARG A 397 9.48 -10.80 19.64
CA ARG A 397 10.54 -11.15 18.70
C ARG A 397 11.24 -9.92 18.13
N THR A 398 10.47 -8.93 17.70
CA THR A 398 10.99 -7.64 17.24
C THR A 398 11.83 -6.94 18.30
N ARG A 399 11.41 -6.96 19.58
CA ARG A 399 12.23 -6.39 20.67
C ARG A 399 13.55 -7.11 20.87
N LEU A 400 13.58 -8.44 20.76
CA LEU A 400 14.83 -9.20 20.86
C LEU A 400 15.78 -8.84 19.71
N PHE A 401 15.26 -8.80 18.48
CA PHE A 401 16.01 -8.34 17.32
C PHE A 401 16.58 -6.93 17.53
N LEU A 402 15.74 -5.97 17.91
CA LEU A 402 16.18 -4.58 18.13
C LEU A 402 17.24 -4.45 19.23
N ARG A 403 17.16 -5.24 20.31
CA ARG A 403 18.19 -5.25 21.36
C ARG A 403 19.54 -5.73 20.83
N ASP A 404 19.53 -6.82 20.06
CA ASP A 404 20.75 -7.34 19.44
C ASP A 404 21.38 -6.31 18.48
N ARG A 405 20.55 -5.69 17.63
CA ARG A 405 21.01 -4.60 16.73
C ARG A 405 21.50 -3.35 17.47
N MET A 406 20.95 -3.05 18.65
CA MET A 406 21.45 -1.96 19.50
C MET A 406 22.89 -2.24 19.96
N GLU A 407 23.19 -3.48 20.36
CA GLU A 407 24.53 -3.88 20.79
C GLU A 407 25.54 -3.75 19.63
N ASP A 408 25.16 -4.20 18.43
CA ASP A 408 25.97 -4.04 17.22
C ASP A 408 26.26 -2.56 16.90
N ALA A 409 25.23 -1.71 16.95
CA ALA A 409 25.36 -0.27 16.71
C ALA A 409 26.29 0.40 17.72
N LEU A 410 26.16 0.03 19.01
CA LEU A 410 26.99 0.56 20.09
C LEU A 410 28.45 0.15 19.93
N ALA A 411 28.72 -1.11 19.56
CA ALA A 411 30.08 -1.59 19.33
C ALA A 411 30.77 -0.80 18.22
N LEU A 412 30.08 -0.57 17.10
CA LEU A 412 30.59 0.22 15.98
C LEU A 412 30.81 1.70 16.38
N ARG A 413 29.87 2.29 17.12
CA ARG A 413 29.98 3.69 17.56
C ARG A 413 31.17 3.92 18.49
N ASN A 414 31.41 3.01 19.43
CA ASN A 414 32.57 3.05 20.32
C ASN A 414 33.88 2.80 19.56
N GLY A 415 33.86 1.99 18.49
CA GLY A 415 35.01 1.77 17.62
C GLY A 415 35.48 3.04 16.90
N GLU A 416 34.56 3.84 16.35
CA GLU A 416 34.88 5.12 15.69
C GLU A 416 35.45 6.17 16.65
N GLU A 417 35.10 6.14 17.94
CA GLU A 417 35.66 7.07 18.94
C GLU A 417 37.13 6.79 19.28
N ASN A 418 37.58 5.54 19.11
CA ASN A 418 38.95 5.14 19.39
C ASN A 418 39.93 5.37 18.20
N LEU A 419 39.43 5.85 17.04
CA LEU A 419 40.21 6.09 15.83
C LEU A 419 40.60 7.57 15.62
N ILE A 420 40.22 8.45 16.56
CA ILE A 420 40.54 9.89 16.60
C ILE A 420 41.55 10.13 17.72
#